data_AF-A0A8S3F0H4-F1
#
_entry.id   AF-A0A8S3F0H4-F1
#
_cell.length_a   1.000
_cell.length_b   1.000
_cell.length_c   1.000
_cell.angle_alpha   90.00
_cell.angle_beta   90.00
_cell.angle_gamma   90.00
#
_symmetry.space_group_name_H-M   'P 1'
#
loop_
_entity.id
_entity.type
_entity.pdbx_description
1 polymer ?
#
loop_
_entity_poly.entity_id
_entity_poly.type
_entity_poly.pdbx_seq_one_letter_code
_entity_poly.pdbx_strand_id
1 'polypeptide(L)' 'MISSTNLHKYSPNEMLAAGFIYINRGDTTRCILCELEVSEWTFDMDPLTIHVERSPLCTFVQNWLPLNKYKQSTPLQS' A
#
# COMPACT_ATOMS: atom_id res chain seq x y z
N MET A 1 18.60 10.98 -25.65
CA MET A 1 17.95 9.65 -25.59
C MET A 1 17.69 9.34 -24.13
N ILE A 2 16.54 9.71 -23.58
CA ILE A 2 16.14 9.30 -22.23
C ILE A 2 15.38 7.99 -22.35
N SER A 3 16.11 6.89 -22.30
CA SER A 3 15.55 5.54 -22.21
C SER A 3 16.03 4.95 -20.90
N SER A 4 15.12 4.36 -20.13
CA SER A 4 15.33 3.52 -18.94
C SER A 4 15.10 4.19 -17.57
N THR A 5 13.84 4.30 -17.16
CA THR A 5 13.33 3.68 -15.93
C THR A 5 11.82 3.52 -16.06
N ASN A 6 11.30 2.32 -15.77
CA ASN A 6 9.86 2.14 -15.56
C ASN A 6 9.42 3.15 -14.49
N LEU A 7 8.51 4.06 -14.84
CA LEU A 7 8.06 5.13 -13.95
C LEU A 7 7.07 4.53 -12.94
N HIS A 8 7.59 3.74 -12.00
CA HIS A 8 6.78 3.29 -10.87
C HIS A 8 6.31 4.52 -10.10
N LYS A 9 4.99 4.62 -9.98
CA LYS A 9 4.33 5.76 -9.35
C LYS A 9 4.75 5.89 -7.88
N TYR A 10 4.59 4.82 -7.11
CA TYR A 10 5.07 4.76 -5.74
C TYR A 10 6.44 4.08 -5.70
N SER A 11 7.28 4.49 -4.76
CA SER A 11 8.51 3.76 -4.49
C SER A 11 8.19 2.37 -3.94
N PRO A 12 9.10 1.39 -4.08
CA PRO A 12 8.93 0.08 -3.45
C PRO A 12 8.66 0.18 -1.95
N ASN A 13 9.29 1.12 -1.24
CA ASN A 13 9.09 1.30 0.20
C ASN A 13 7.67 1.77 0.55
N GLU A 14 7.09 2.67 -0.25
CA GLU A 14 5.69 3.11 -0.08
C GLU A 14 4.72 1.95 -0.32
N MET A 15 4.97 1.12 -1.35
CA MET A 15 4.19 -0.08 -1.60
C MET A 15 4.29 -1.09 -0.45
N LEU A 16 5.51 -1.34 0.06
CA LEU A 16 5.72 -2.24 1.19
C LEU A 16 5.00 -1.75 2.46
N ALA A 17 4.96 -0.43 2.68
CA ALA A 17 4.23 0.17 3.80
C ALA A 17 2.71 -0.04 3.73
N ALA A 18 2.18 -0.35 2.54
CA ALA A 18 0.80 -0.78 2.32
C ALA A 18 0.66 -2.30 2.13
N GLY A 19 1.72 -3.08 2.35
CA GLY A 19 1.72 -4.55 2.25
C GLY A 19 1.92 -5.10 0.84
N PHE A 20 2.28 -4.26 -0.13
CA PHE A 20 2.48 -4.60 -1.54
C PHE A 20 3.95 -4.74 -1.94
N ILE A 21 4.22 -5.60 -2.93
CA ILE A 21 5.50 -5.68 -3.65
C ILE A 21 5.28 -5.63 -5.16
N TYR A 22 6.21 -5.03 -5.91
CA TYR A 22 6.19 -5.10 -7.37
C TYR A 22 6.52 -6.51 -7.87
N ILE A 23 5.78 -7.02 -8.86
CA ILE A 23 5.94 -8.39 -9.38
C ILE A 23 6.51 -8.44 -10.81
N ASN A 24 7.25 -7.39 -11.22
CA ASN A 24 7.91 -7.27 -12.54
C ASN A 24 6.96 -7.42 -13.75
N ARG A 25 5.68 -7.07 -13.58
CA ARG A 25 4.67 -6.98 -14.65
C ARG A 25 4.20 -5.54 -14.79
N GLY A 26 5.05 -4.68 -15.37
CA GLY A 26 4.81 -3.24 -15.43
C GLY A 26 4.84 -2.59 -14.05
N ASP A 27 3.77 -1.89 -13.70
CA ASP A 27 3.55 -1.31 -12.36
C ASP A 27 2.69 -2.21 -11.46
N THR A 28 2.42 -3.44 -11.87
CA THR A 28 1.63 -4.38 -11.06
C THR A 28 2.32 -4.69 -9.75
N THR A 29 1.56 -4.57 -8.67
CA THR A 29 1.93 -4.95 -7.32
C THR A 29 1.02 -6.05 -6.78
N ARG A 30 1.55 -6.88 -5.89
CA ARG A 30 0.80 -7.93 -5.18
C ARG A 30 0.99 -7.81 -3.68
N CYS A 31 -0.09 -7.96 -2.92
CA CYS A 31 0.03 -8.06 -1.47
C CYS A 31 0.70 -9.37 -1.07
N ILE A 32 1.66 -9.31 -0.15
CA ILE A 32 2.40 -10.51 0.31
C ILE A 32 1.55 -11.46 1.18
N LEU A 33 0.40 -11.01 1.72
CA LEU A 33 -0.43 -11.81 2.64
C LEU A 33 -1.77 -12.26 2.04
N CYS A 34 -2.47 -11.39 1.30
CA CYS A 34 -3.77 -11.73 0.72
C CYS A 34 -3.76 -11.89 -0.80
N GLU A 35 -2.58 -11.74 -1.43
CA GLU A 35 -2.39 -11.88 -2.88
C GLU A 35 -3.19 -10.90 -3.75
N LEU A 36 -3.82 -9.87 -3.17
CA LEU A 36 -4.48 -8.80 -3.92
C LEU A 36 -3.49 -8.18 -4.92
N GLU A 37 -3.87 -8.19 -6.20
CA GLU A 37 -3.11 -7.56 -7.28
C GLU A 37 -3.76 -6.23 -7.71
N VAL A 38 -2.90 -5.23 -7.91
CA VAL A 38 -3.27 -3.88 -8.35
C VAL A 38 -2.23 -3.39 -9.34
N SER A 39 -2.68 -2.79 -10.43
CA SER A 39 -1.88 -2.20 -11.51
C SER A 39 -2.49 -0.86 -11.91
N GLU A 40 -1.86 -0.16 -12.85
CA GLU A 40 -2.32 1.14 -13.37
C GLU A 40 -2.45 2.20 -12.27
N TRP A 41 -1.42 2.30 -11.42
CA TRP A 41 -1.40 3.18 -10.26
C TRP A 41 -1.39 4.67 -10.66
N THR A 42 -2.39 5.42 -10.18
CA THR A 42 -2.54 6.86 -10.42
C THR A 42 -2.24 7.71 -9.16
N PHE A 43 -2.28 9.05 -9.25
CA PHE A 43 -1.98 9.94 -8.09
C PHE A 43 -3.12 9.96 -7.06
N ASP A 44 -4.32 9.59 -7.49
CA ASP A 44 -5.54 9.53 -6.72
C ASP A 44 -5.76 8.18 -6.01
N MET A 45 -4.89 7.19 -6.27
CA MET A 45 -4.96 5.85 -5.66
C MET A 45 -4.01 5.69 -4.49
N ASP A 46 -4.45 5.97 -3.26
CA ASP A 46 -3.66 5.64 -2.06
C ASP A 46 -3.55 4.11 -1.87
N PRO A 47 -2.33 3.53 -1.81
CA PRO A 47 -2.14 2.08 -1.74
C PRO A 47 -2.83 1.42 -0.54
N LEU A 48 -2.79 2.05 0.64
CA LEU A 48 -3.41 1.50 1.84
C LEU A 48 -4.93 1.55 1.75
N THR A 49 -5.50 2.65 1.26
CA THR A 49 -6.93 2.83 1.04
C THR A 49 -7.45 1.76 0.08
N ILE A 50 -6.79 1.57 -1.06
CA ILE A 50 -7.11 0.50 -2.02
C ILE A 50 -7.04 -0.88 -1.37
N HIS A 51 -6.05 -1.13 -0.51
CA HIS A 51 -5.92 -2.40 0.21
C HIS A 51 -7.07 -2.63 1.18
N VAL A 52 -7.43 -1.62 1.99
CA VAL A 52 -8.55 -1.67 2.94
C VAL A 52 -9.88 -1.89 2.23
N GLU A 53 -10.12 -1.21 1.12
CA GLU A 53 -11.37 -1.31 0.36
C GLU A 53 -11.51 -2.67 -0.36
N ARG A 54 -10.44 -3.14 -1.00
CA ARG A 54 -10.51 -4.34 -1.87
C ARG A 54 -10.21 -5.64 -1.15
N SER A 55 -9.50 -5.61 -0.02
CA SER A 55 -9.21 -6.80 0.78
C SER A 55 -9.28 -6.48 2.28
N PRO A 56 -10.47 -6.11 2.80
CA PRO A 56 -10.63 -5.70 4.19
C PRO A 56 -10.30 -6.82 5.20
N LEU A 57 -10.39 -8.09 4.78
CA LEU A 57 -10.08 -9.25 5.62
C LEU A 57 -8.61 -9.69 5.53
N CYS A 58 -7.77 -8.99 4.77
CA CYS A 58 -6.34 -9.27 4.73
C CYS A 58 -5.73 -9.15 6.13
N THR A 59 -4.92 -10.13 6.52
CA THR A 59 -4.18 -10.10 7.80
C THR A 59 -3.34 -8.83 7.97
N PHE A 60 -2.78 -8.30 6.87
CA PHE A 60 -2.06 -7.02 6.89
C PHE A 60 -3.00 -5.88 7.33
N VAL A 61 -4.15 -5.74 6.65
CA VAL A 61 -5.15 -4.71 6.92
C VAL A 61 -5.69 -4.84 8.35
N GLN A 62 -6.08 -6.05 8.76
CA GLN A 62 -6.61 -6.34 10.09
C GLN A 62 -5.61 -6.04 11.21
N ASN A 63 -4.30 -6.18 10.95
CA ASN A 63 -3.23 -5.90 11.91
C ASN A 63 -2.65 -4.48 11.80
N TRP A 64 -2.96 -3.74 10.73
CA TRP A 64 -2.59 -2.33 10.53
C TRP A 64 -3.63 -1.36 11.11
N LEU A 65 -4.92 -1.71 10.99
CA LEU A 65 -6.04 -0.98 11.60
C LEU A 65 -6.01 -0.84 13.14
N PRO A 66 -5.34 -1.70 13.94
CA PRO A 66 -5.17 -1.50 15.38
C PRO A 66 -4.19 -0.38 15.74
N LEU A 67 -3.34 0.12 14.83
CA LEU A 67 -2.36 1.18 15.15
C LEU A 67 -2.82 2.59 14.77
N ASN A 68 -3.84 2.73 13.91
CA ASN A 68 -4.36 4.05 13.53
C ASN A 68 -5.52 4.54 14.40
N LYS A 69 -6.19 3.64 15.15
CA LYS A 69 -7.17 4.06 16.17
C LYS A 69 -6.54 4.78 17.37
N TYR A 70 -5.27 4.50 17.68
CA TYR A 70 -4.58 5.06 18.84
C TYR A 70 -3.68 6.28 18.53
N LYS A 71 -3.55 6.68 17.26
CA LYS A 71 -2.86 7.93 16.88
C LYS A 71 -3.77 9.17 16.84
N GLN A 72 -5.07 9.02 17.07
CA GLN A 72 -6.04 10.13 17.07
C GLN A 72 -6.74 10.36 18.42
N SER A 73 -6.37 9.64 19.48
CA SER A 73 -7.01 9.76 20.80
C SER A 73 -6.02 9.80 21.98
N THR A 74 -4.93 10.54 21.85
CA THR A 74 -4.14 10.97 23.02
C THR A 74 -4.11 12.49 23.14
N PRO A 75 -4.93 13.06 24.04
CA PRO A 75 -4.60 14.26 24.77
C PRO A 75 -4.22 13.88 26.21
N LEU A 76 -2.92 13.79 26.51
CA LEU A 76 -2.25 14.14 27.79
C LEU A 76 -0.75 13.83 27.67
N GLN A 77 0.09 14.85 27.49
CA GLN A 77 0.89 15.55 28.50
C GLN A 77 2.25 14.90 28.82
N SER A 78 3.30 15.60 28.39
CA SER A 78 4.31 16.16 29.30
C SER A 78 4.68 17.55 28.80
#